data_AF-B4MAB6-F1
#
_entry.id   AF-B4MAB6-F1
#
_cell.length_a   1.000
_cell.length_b   1.000
_cell.length_c   1.000
_cell.angle_alpha   90.00
_cell.angle_beta   90.00
_cell.angle_gamma   90.00
#
_symmetry.space_group_name_H-M   'P 1'
#
loop_
_entity.id
_entity.type
_entity.pdbx_description
1 polymer ?
#
loop_
_entity_poly.entity_id
_entity_poly.type
_entity_poly.pdbx_seq_one_letter_code
_entity_poly.pdbx_strand_id
1 'polypeptide(L)'
;MGDRLEAAPPPKELPGKAKTQPKSVMPSKPKKGSVLSAIEDIQRMSPEAICLEFDRLVEHTKRHFKEEPQMPCTGVATQLLRCLQKHRQQSFQCFDAMDEYRQCIGLATQEHIDQLAEEERQRQQLPVATPKAMPAPYMQANTKERGRRNWYKPWTWVR
;
A
#
# COMPACT_ATOMS: atom_id res chain seq x y z
N MET A 1 36.87 3.49 -63.11
CA MET A 1 37.74 2.38 -62.66
C MET A 1 37.02 1.78 -61.47
N GLY A 2 36.18 0.77 -61.65
CA GLY A 2 36.50 -0.69 -61.70
C GLY A 2 36.32 -1.22 -60.27
N ASP A 3 35.57 -2.26 -59.89
CA ASP A 3 34.84 -3.41 -60.47
C ASP A 3 33.78 -3.77 -59.38
N ARG A 4 32.50 -4.09 -59.57
CA ARG A 4 31.76 -5.19 -60.24
C ARG A 4 32.14 -6.63 -59.82
N LEU A 5 31.10 -7.36 -59.36
CA LEU A 5 30.95 -8.82 -59.07
C LEU A 5 31.45 -9.25 -57.68
N GLU A 6 30.77 -10.10 -56.91
CA GLU A 6 30.08 -11.34 -57.29
C GLU A 6 29.07 -11.80 -56.20
N ALA A 7 28.08 -12.60 -56.60
CA ALA A 7 26.95 -13.07 -55.80
C ALA A 7 27.02 -14.58 -55.46
N ALA A 8 26.33 -14.95 -54.36
CA ALA A 8 25.74 -16.27 -54.01
C ALA A 8 26.72 -17.42 -53.64
N PRO A 9 26.30 -18.50 -52.91
CA PRO A 9 24.94 -19.00 -52.59
C PRO A 9 24.68 -19.40 -51.10
N PRO A 10 23.43 -19.80 -50.74
CA PRO A 10 23.09 -20.28 -49.39
C PRO A 10 23.31 -21.79 -49.23
N PRO A 11 23.37 -22.32 -47.99
CA PRO A 11 22.88 -23.69 -47.80
C PRO A 11 22.11 -23.98 -46.49
N LYS A 12 20.92 -24.55 -46.70
CA LYS A 12 20.40 -25.82 -46.17
C LYS A 12 19.76 -25.89 -44.77
N GLU A 13 18.60 -26.53 -44.79
CA GLU A 13 17.66 -26.85 -43.72
C GLU A 13 18.18 -27.90 -42.70
N LEU A 14 17.73 -27.73 -41.44
CA LEU A 14 17.25 -28.68 -40.41
C LEU A 14 17.86 -30.10 -40.28
N PRO A 15 18.03 -30.60 -39.03
CA PRO A 15 16.93 -31.37 -38.45
C PRO A 15 16.67 -31.18 -36.94
N GLY A 16 15.37 -31.16 -36.61
CA GLY A 16 14.75 -31.87 -35.48
C GLY A 16 15.35 -31.72 -34.07
N LYS A 17 14.73 -30.87 -33.24
CA LYS A 17 14.70 -31.09 -31.79
C LYS A 17 13.27 -31.23 -31.28
N ALA A 18 13.10 -32.30 -30.52
CA ALA A 18 11.88 -32.86 -29.99
C ALA A 18 10.92 -31.85 -29.34
N LYS A 19 9.63 -32.00 -29.66
CA LYS A 19 8.52 -31.49 -28.84
C LYS A 19 8.59 -32.13 -27.45
N THR A 20 9.03 -31.38 -26.44
CA THR A 20 8.76 -31.72 -25.04
C THR A 20 7.56 -30.90 -24.60
N GLN A 21 6.44 -31.59 -24.35
CA GLN A 21 5.22 -30.98 -23.84
C GLN A 21 5.49 -30.31 -22.47
N PRO A 22 5.03 -29.08 -22.22
CA PRO A 22 5.02 -28.54 -20.87
C PRO A 22 3.91 -29.25 -20.08
N LYS A 23 4.31 -29.99 -19.04
CA LYS A 23 3.38 -30.56 -18.06
C LYS A 23 2.64 -29.41 -17.38
N SER A 24 1.34 -29.34 -17.65
CA SER A 24 0.37 -28.51 -16.92
C SER A 24 0.44 -28.81 -15.42
N VAL A 25 1.05 -27.92 -14.66
CA VAL A 25 0.97 -27.90 -13.19
C VAL A 25 -0.35 -27.25 -12.82
N MET A 26 -1.26 -28.04 -12.24
CA MET A 26 -2.55 -27.53 -11.77
C MET A 26 -2.37 -26.51 -10.64
N PRO A 27 -3.16 -25.42 -10.59
CA PRO A 27 -3.13 -24.48 -9.49
C PRO A 27 -3.81 -25.10 -8.26
N SER A 28 -3.01 -25.40 -7.23
CA SER A 28 -3.54 -25.83 -5.94
C SER A 28 -4.11 -24.62 -5.18
N LYS A 29 -5.31 -24.79 -4.62
CA LYS A 29 -6.10 -23.77 -3.94
C LYS A 29 -5.31 -23.11 -2.78
N PRO A 30 -5.40 -21.79 -2.58
CA PRO A 30 -4.65 -21.09 -1.53
C PRO A 30 -5.15 -21.53 -0.14
N LYS A 31 -4.30 -22.26 0.59
CA LYS A 31 -4.51 -22.51 2.02
C LYS A 31 -4.17 -21.23 2.78
N LYS A 32 -5.02 -20.89 3.75
CA LYS A 32 -4.91 -19.74 4.65
C LYS A 32 -3.45 -19.47 5.05
N GLY A 33 -2.91 -18.35 4.55
CA GLY A 33 -1.50 -18.01 4.61
C GLY A 33 -0.97 -17.86 6.03
N SER A 34 -0.03 -18.73 6.39
CA SER A 34 0.90 -18.51 7.50
C SER A 34 1.98 -17.55 7.02
N VAL A 35 2.34 -16.55 7.84
CA VAL A 35 3.42 -15.58 7.54
C VAL A 35 4.73 -16.30 7.18
N LEU A 36 5.00 -17.45 7.81
CA LEU A 36 6.18 -18.27 7.50
C LEU A 36 6.13 -18.88 6.09
N SER A 37 4.94 -19.24 5.60
CA SER A 37 4.76 -19.72 4.23
C SER A 37 4.98 -18.62 3.21
N ALA A 38 4.59 -17.38 3.52
CA ALA A 38 4.84 -16.23 2.64
C ALA A 38 6.33 -15.89 2.56
N ILE A 39 7.05 -15.98 3.69
CA ILE A 39 8.51 -15.77 3.74
C ILE A 39 9.24 -16.85 2.94
N GLU A 40 8.81 -18.11 3.04
CA GLU A 40 9.41 -19.23 2.31
C GLU A 40 9.13 -19.16 0.80
N ASP A 41 7.97 -18.62 0.39
CA ASP A 41 7.63 -18.41 -1.02
C ASP A 41 8.48 -17.30 -1.64
N ILE A 42 8.69 -16.18 -0.92
CA ILE A 42 9.54 -15.07 -1.39
C ILE A 42 10.98 -15.53 -1.63
N GLN A 43 11.53 -16.38 -0.76
CA GLN A 43 12.89 -16.92 -0.93
C GLN A 43 13.01 -17.90 -2.11
N ARG A 44 11.88 -18.43 -2.61
CA ARG A 44 11.83 -19.37 -3.74
C ARG A 44 11.45 -18.68 -5.05
N MET A 45 11.03 -17.41 -5.00
CA MET A 45 10.73 -16.64 -6.20
C MET A 45 12.02 -16.27 -6.94
N SER A 46 11.95 -16.30 -8.28
CA SER A 46 13.00 -15.70 -9.09
C SER A 46 12.98 -14.17 -8.92
N PRO A 47 14.11 -13.48 -9.16
CA PRO A 47 14.16 -12.02 -9.13
C PRO A 47 13.10 -11.37 -10.03
N GLU A 48 12.83 -11.97 -11.20
CA GLU A 48 11.82 -11.48 -12.14
C GLU A 48 10.39 -11.62 -11.59
N ALA A 49 10.09 -12.72 -10.90
CA ALA A 49 8.79 -12.93 -10.27
C ALA A 49 8.55 -11.95 -9.10
N ILE A 50 9.61 -11.65 -8.34
CA ILE A 50 9.56 -10.64 -7.28
C ILE A 50 9.21 -9.26 -7.86
N CYS A 51 9.88 -8.85 -8.95
CA CYS A 51 9.59 -7.58 -9.61
C CYS A 51 8.11 -7.47 -10.04
N LEU A 52 7.56 -8.55 -10.62
CA LEU A 52 6.15 -8.58 -11.04
C LEU A 52 5.17 -8.44 -9.87
N GLU A 53 5.45 -9.07 -8.73
CA GLU A 53 4.59 -8.91 -7.54
C GLU A 53 4.71 -7.52 -6.92
N PHE A 54 5.90 -6.89 -6.99
CA PHE A 54 6.04 -5.48 -6.63
C PHE A 54 5.24 -4.56 -7.56
N ASP A 55 5.30 -4.77 -8.87
CA ASP A 55 4.52 -3.99 -9.84
C ASP A 55 3.02 -4.14 -9.58
N ARG A 56 2.57 -5.37 -9.31
CA ARG A 56 1.19 -5.66 -8.95
C ARG A 56 0.77 -4.98 -7.64
N LEU A 57 1.64 -4.97 -6.64
CA LEU A 57 1.39 -4.28 -5.37
C LEU A 57 1.32 -2.76 -5.57
N VAL A 58 2.19 -2.20 -6.42
CA VAL A 58 2.19 -0.77 -6.79
C VAL A 58 0.89 -0.42 -7.51
N GLU A 59 0.43 -1.22 -8.49
CA GLU A 59 -0.85 -0.99 -9.17
C GLU A 59 -2.05 -1.11 -8.23
N HIS A 60 -2.03 -2.09 -7.33
CA HIS A 60 -3.10 -2.27 -6.34
C HIS A 60 -3.16 -1.09 -5.38
N THR A 61 -2.03 -0.64 -4.86
CA THR A 61 -1.95 0.50 -3.92
C THR A 61 -2.30 1.82 -4.59
N LYS A 62 -1.94 2.03 -5.87
CA LYS A 62 -2.37 3.20 -6.66
C LYS A 62 -3.89 3.39 -6.69
N ARG A 63 -4.68 2.32 -6.63
CA ARG A 63 -6.16 2.42 -6.57
C ARG A 63 -6.68 2.91 -5.22
N HIS A 64 -5.87 2.79 -4.17
CA HIS A 64 -6.21 3.19 -2.80
C HIS A 64 -5.64 4.56 -2.41
N PHE A 65 -4.56 5.00 -3.06
CA PHE A 65 -4.17 6.39 -3.03
C PHE A 65 -5.21 7.17 -3.84
N LYS A 66 -6.15 7.83 -3.14
CA LYS A 66 -6.92 8.91 -3.77
C LYS A 66 -5.90 9.87 -4.33
N GLU A 67 -6.00 10.16 -5.62
CA GLU A 67 -5.22 11.20 -6.28
C GLU A 67 -5.38 12.45 -5.43
N GLU A 68 -4.33 12.79 -4.68
CA GLU A 68 -4.35 13.91 -3.76
C GLU A 68 -4.60 15.14 -4.61
N PRO A 69 -5.72 15.86 -4.39
CA PRO A 69 -6.15 16.90 -5.30
C PRO A 69 -5.16 18.04 -5.21
N GLN A 70 -4.24 18.08 -6.17
CA GLN A 70 -3.30 19.17 -6.42
C GLN A 70 -2.43 19.55 -5.21
N MET A 71 -1.14 19.17 -5.25
CA MET A 71 -0.16 19.63 -4.27
C MET A 71 -0.25 21.15 -4.10
N PRO A 72 -0.53 21.67 -2.89
CA PRO A 72 -0.60 23.09 -2.66
C PRO A 72 0.75 23.70 -3.01
N CYS A 73 0.75 24.91 -3.55
CA CYS A 73 1.95 25.64 -3.98
C CYS A 73 2.62 25.17 -5.29
N THR A 74 2.02 24.27 -6.08
CA THR A 74 2.59 23.86 -7.37
C THR A 74 2.87 25.06 -8.30
N GLY A 75 1.96 26.04 -8.36
CA GLY A 75 2.16 27.26 -9.16
C GLY A 75 3.41 28.04 -8.75
N VAL A 76 3.55 28.31 -7.46
CA VAL A 76 4.69 29.05 -6.89
C VAL A 76 6.00 28.26 -7.03
N ALA A 77 5.95 26.94 -6.84
CA ALA A 77 7.09 26.05 -7.06
C ALA A 77 7.61 26.13 -8.50
N THR A 78 6.71 26.13 -9.50
CA THR A 78 7.13 26.27 -10.90
C THR A 78 7.73 27.64 -11.22
N GLN A 79 7.28 28.70 -10.53
CA GLN A 79 7.84 30.03 -10.68
C GLN A 79 9.26 30.11 -10.10
N LEU A 80 9.45 29.56 -8.90
CA LEU A 80 10.77 29.43 -8.29
C LEU A 80 11.73 28.64 -9.19
N LEU A 81 11.29 27.48 -9.69
CA LEU A 81 12.10 26.65 -10.59
C LEU A 81 12.48 27.40 -11.88
N ARG A 82 11.53 28.13 -12.47
CA ARG A 82 11.81 28.99 -13.65
C ARG A 82 12.83 30.08 -13.33
N CYS A 83 12.72 30.72 -12.16
CA CYS A 83 13.68 31.73 -11.73
C CYS A 83 15.09 31.12 -11.57
N LEU A 84 15.21 30.01 -10.84
CA LEU A 84 16.49 29.33 -10.61
C LEU A 84 17.11 28.83 -11.91
N GLN A 85 16.30 28.38 -12.86
CA GLN A 85 16.78 27.96 -14.17
C GLN A 85 17.33 29.14 -14.98
N LYS A 86 16.69 30.31 -14.90
CA LYS A 86 17.14 31.56 -15.54
C LYS A 86 18.39 32.14 -14.87
N HIS A 87 18.47 32.06 -13.55
CA HIS A 87 19.52 32.68 -12.72
C HIS A 87 20.42 31.62 -12.05
N ARG A 88 20.88 30.63 -12.81
CA ARG A 88 21.67 29.48 -12.27
C ARG A 88 22.89 29.85 -11.45
N GLN A 89 23.58 30.94 -11.79
CA GLN A 89 24.77 31.41 -11.07
C GLN A 89 24.47 32.52 -10.05
N GLN A 90 23.23 33.03 -10.04
CA GLN A 90 22.80 34.20 -9.26
C GLN A 90 21.47 33.93 -8.56
N SER A 91 21.41 32.82 -7.80
CA SER A 91 20.18 32.37 -7.12
C SER A 91 19.60 33.39 -6.13
N PHE A 92 20.41 34.33 -5.64
CA PHE A 92 19.97 35.44 -4.79
C PHE A 92 18.92 36.33 -5.47
N GLN A 93 18.88 36.39 -6.81
CA GLN A 93 17.85 37.12 -7.54
C GLN A 93 16.48 36.43 -7.47
N CYS A 94 16.43 35.21 -6.96
CA CYS A 94 15.21 34.43 -6.76
C CYS A 94 14.76 34.42 -5.29
N PHE A 95 15.30 35.28 -4.42
CA PHE A 95 14.91 35.29 -3.00
C PHE A 95 13.42 35.55 -2.81
N ASP A 96 12.83 36.48 -3.57
CA ASP A 96 11.40 36.76 -3.49
C ASP A 96 10.56 35.51 -3.83
N ALA A 97 10.92 34.82 -4.93
CA ALA A 97 10.25 33.57 -5.32
C ALA A 97 10.46 32.42 -4.32
N MET A 98 11.61 32.38 -3.62
CA MET A 98 11.85 31.42 -2.55
C MET A 98 11.01 31.73 -1.32
N ASP A 99 10.85 33.01 -0.97
CA ASP A 99 10.05 33.42 0.18
C ASP A 99 8.56 33.21 -0.07
N GLU A 100 8.06 33.53 -1.27
CA GLU A 100 6.69 33.20 -1.69
C GLU A 100 6.42 31.68 -1.59
N TYR A 101 7.36 30.85 -2.05
CA TYR A 101 7.24 29.40 -1.96
C TYR A 101 7.20 28.93 -0.50
N ARG A 102 8.09 29.47 0.35
CA ARG A 102 8.13 29.18 1.78
C ARG A 102 6.83 29.57 2.48
N GLN A 103 6.32 30.77 2.21
CA GLN A 103 5.06 31.26 2.79
C GLN A 103 3.89 30.37 2.38
N CYS A 104 3.81 30.00 1.10
CA CYS A 104 2.77 29.11 0.61
C CYS A 104 2.80 27.75 1.32
N ILE A 105 3.98 27.12 1.47
CA ILE A 105 4.10 25.85 2.22
C ILE A 105 3.64 26.03 3.67
N GLY A 106 4.07 27.12 4.31
CA GLY A 106 3.68 27.42 5.69
C GLY A 106 2.18 27.48 5.87
N LEU A 107 1.48 28.20 4.97
CA LEU A 107 0.02 28.31 4.98
C LEU A 107 -0.67 26.97 4.70
N ALA A 108 -0.23 26.26 3.67
CA ALA A 108 -0.81 24.96 3.30
C ALA A 108 -0.63 23.90 4.41
N THR A 109 0.52 23.92 5.08
CA THR A 109 0.79 23.02 6.21
C THR A 109 -0.10 23.37 7.40
N GLN A 110 -0.26 24.67 7.70
CA GLN A 110 -1.13 25.12 8.79
C GLN A 110 -2.58 24.74 8.52
N GLU A 111 -3.07 24.98 7.29
CA GLU A 111 -4.41 24.61 6.88
C GLU A 111 -4.66 23.11 7.02
N HIS A 112 -3.68 22.27 6.61
CA HIS A 112 -3.79 20.83 6.78
C HIS A 112 -3.84 20.40 8.26
N ILE A 113 -3.04 21.02 9.13
CA ILE A 113 -3.07 20.77 10.57
C ILE A 113 -4.44 21.17 11.14
N ASP A 114 -4.99 22.30 10.73
CA ASP A 114 -6.29 22.78 11.19
C ASP A 114 -7.42 21.84 10.76
N GLN A 115 -7.38 21.32 9.51
CA GLN A 115 -8.31 20.30 9.03
C GLN A 115 -8.24 19.00 9.86
N LEU A 116 -7.03 18.51 10.14
CA LEU A 116 -6.84 17.33 10.99
C LEU A 116 -7.38 17.56 12.41
N ALA A 117 -7.18 18.75 12.97
CA ALA A 117 -7.70 19.12 14.28
C ALA A 117 -9.24 19.16 14.30
N GLU A 118 -9.88 19.62 13.22
CA GLU A 118 -11.34 19.58 13.06
C GLU A 118 -11.88 18.15 12.94
N GLU A 119 -11.25 17.31 12.12
CA GLU A 119 -11.61 15.89 11.99
C GLU A 119 -11.52 15.15 13.33
N GLU A 120 -10.47 15.43 14.12
CA GLU A 120 -10.31 14.85 15.45
C GLU A 120 -11.42 15.31 16.40
N ARG A 121 -11.77 16.59 16.42
CA ARG A 121 -12.89 17.12 17.21
C ARG A 121 -14.21 16.46 16.82
N GLN A 122 -14.47 16.27 15.52
CA GLN A 122 -15.69 15.61 15.05
C GLN A 122 -15.75 14.15 15.50
N ARG A 123 -14.63 13.42 15.49
CA ARG A 123 -14.54 12.05 16.01
C ARG A 123 -14.83 11.94 17.50
N GLN A 124 -14.35 12.89 18.30
CA GLN A 124 -14.58 12.92 19.75
C GLN A 124 -16.02 13.29 20.13
N GLN A 125 -16.77 13.93 19.23
CA GLN A 125 -18.18 14.29 19.45
C GLN A 125 -19.18 13.17 19.14
N LEU A 126 -18.74 11.99 18.70
CA LEU A 126 -19.63 10.84 18.56
C LEU A 126 -20.19 10.49 19.94
N PRO A 127 -21.54 10.43 20.10
CA PRO A 127 -22.14 10.16 21.40
C PRO A 127 -21.67 8.79 21.87
N VAL A 128 -20.90 8.77 22.96
CA VAL A 128 -20.59 7.55 23.71
C VAL A 128 -21.93 6.98 24.13
N ALA A 129 -22.40 5.95 23.43
CA ALA A 129 -23.61 5.26 23.79
C ALA A 129 -23.42 4.71 25.21
N THR A 130 -24.11 5.29 26.18
CA THR A 130 -24.14 4.75 27.54
C THR A 130 -24.61 3.31 27.43
N PRO A 131 -23.84 2.32 27.92
CA PRO A 131 -24.22 0.92 27.80
C PRO A 131 -25.62 0.75 28.38
N LYS A 132 -26.56 0.32 27.53
CA LYS A 132 -27.94 0.09 27.93
C LYS A 132 -27.92 -1.03 28.97
N ALA A 133 -28.40 -0.74 30.18
CA ALA A 133 -28.47 -1.74 31.24
C ALA A 133 -29.22 -2.97 30.71
N MET A 134 -28.60 -4.15 30.81
CA MET A 134 -29.23 -5.40 30.37
C MET A 134 -30.56 -5.58 31.14
N PRO A 135 -31.65 -5.95 30.46
CA PRO A 135 -32.89 -6.29 31.15
C PRO A 135 -32.63 -7.47 32.10
N ALA A 136 -33.13 -7.35 33.33
CA ALA A 136 -32.99 -8.41 34.31
C ALA A 136 -33.59 -9.72 33.75
N PRO A 137 -32.91 -10.86 33.90
CA PRO A 137 -33.43 -12.13 33.42
C PRO A 137 -34.77 -12.43 34.11
N TYR A 138 -35.77 -12.78 33.29
CA TYR A 138 -37.09 -13.20 33.76
C TYR A 138 -36.94 -14.47 34.59
N MET A 139 -36.89 -14.30 35.91
CA MET A 139 -36.90 -15.39 36.88
C MET A 139 -38.30 -15.99 36.89
N GLN A 140 -38.49 -17.09 36.16
CA GLN A 140 -39.61 -17.98 36.43
C GLN A 140 -39.41 -18.55 37.83
N ALA A 141 -40.17 -18.03 38.78
CA ALA A 141 -40.31 -18.60 40.10
C ALA A 141 -41.05 -19.95 39.96
N ASN A 142 -40.32 -21.01 39.67
CA ASN A 142 -40.73 -22.40 39.91
C ASN A 142 -39.56 -23.32 39.58
N THR A 143 -38.82 -23.77 40.59
CA THR A 143 -38.62 -25.20 40.88
C THR A 143 -37.61 -25.38 42.01
N LYS A 144 -37.98 -26.28 42.90
CA LYS A 144 -37.25 -26.68 44.10
C LYS A 144 -35.89 -27.27 43.72
N GLU A 145 -34.89 -26.91 44.54
CA GLU A 145 -33.65 -27.63 44.85
C GLU A 145 -33.29 -28.87 44.01
N ARG A 146 -32.14 -28.82 43.34
CA ARG A 146 -31.05 -29.81 43.51
C ARG A 146 -29.86 -29.49 42.61
N GLY A 147 -28.68 -29.38 43.23
CA GLY A 147 -27.41 -29.59 42.56
C GLY A 147 -26.55 -28.34 42.40
N ARG A 148 -25.78 -28.03 43.46
CA ARG A 148 -24.56 -27.23 43.33
C ARG A 148 -23.61 -27.95 42.36
N ARG A 149 -23.63 -27.58 41.07
CA ARG A 149 -22.53 -27.86 40.15
C ARG A 149 -21.76 -26.57 39.93
N ASN A 150 -20.75 -26.37 40.78
CA ASN A 150 -19.70 -25.39 40.55
C ASN A 150 -18.93 -25.80 39.28
N TRP A 151 -19.19 -25.13 38.17
CA TRP A 151 -18.39 -25.19 36.95
C TRP A 151 -17.76 -23.81 36.70
N TYR A 152 -16.92 -23.36 37.63
CA TYR A 152 -15.92 -22.33 37.33
C TYR A 152 -14.85 -22.28 38.43
N LYS A 153 -13.58 -22.46 38.07
CA LYS A 153 -12.41 -22.07 38.87
C LYS A 153 -11.29 -21.62 37.92
N PRO A 154 -11.14 -20.32 37.63
CA PRO A 154 -9.92 -19.82 37.04
C PRO A 154 -8.93 -19.49 38.18
N TRP A 155 -7.64 -19.74 37.98
CA TRP A 155 -6.52 -19.34 38.85
C TRP A 155 -6.20 -20.26 40.04
N THR A 156 -5.41 -21.31 39.78
CA THR A 156 -4.51 -21.90 40.79
C THR A 156 -3.15 -22.22 40.16
N TRP A 157 -2.36 -21.20 39.83
CA TRP A 157 -0.92 -21.35 39.60
C TRP A 157 -0.19 -20.04 39.94
N VAL A 158 0.17 -19.85 41.22
CA VAL A 158 1.42 -19.19 41.63
C VAL A 158 1.79 -19.75 43.02
N ARG A 159 2.87 -20.52 43.08
CA ARG A 159 3.76 -20.64 44.24
C ARG A 159 5.17 -20.70 43.69
#